data_AF-A0AAI8CJ99-F1
#
_entry.id   AF-A0AAI8CJ99-F1
#
_cell.length_a   1.000
_cell.length_b   1.000
_cell.length_c   1.000
_cell.angle_alpha   90.00
_cell.angle_beta   90.00
_cell.angle_gamma   90.00
#
_symmetry.space_group_name_H-M   'P 1'
#
loop_
_entity.id
_entity.type
_entity.pdbx_description
1 polymer ?
#
loop_
_entity_poly.entity_id
_entity_poly.type
_entity_poly.pdbx_seq_one_letter_code
_entity_poly.pdbx_strand_id
1 'polypeptide(L)'
;MNQILPKSTIPLFLGSVFSLFAFKNVCKKEVIDPEVQRDIRVLKSHSFAVSNPYLAIAIKDALRNIELVTSLNREDTRQGGSTICKYDTEIGLPKSYTIGYSKNSAGTLLHELIHVSVNQNLLQDFVNYKSPIKDNPVVPQYVADGVRLNENLRQAKWMDPTENTKRTEQMQKIVSLTDVCTKLKPEVKAYIKDKCSYASINPHIEYSTTVVQLAYYMFLQGFPVKNAPVNTPENNLYVEIDKALIEDLKARNVISTTCSLN
;
A
#
# COMPACT_ATOMS: atom_id res chain seq x y z
N MET A 1 16.31 79.36 7.51
CA MET A 1 16.01 78.79 8.83
C MET A 1 16.64 77.40 8.92
N ASN A 2 17.69 77.30 9.75
CA ASN A 2 18.25 76.14 10.49
C ASN A 2 18.00 74.74 9.90
N GLN A 3 19.00 74.06 9.30
CA GLN A 3 20.07 73.29 9.95
C GLN A 3 19.65 72.60 11.27
N ILE A 4 19.68 71.27 11.29
CA ILE A 4 20.57 70.41 12.11
C ILE A 4 20.14 68.95 11.92
N LEU A 5 21.00 68.16 11.28
CA LEU A 5 21.09 66.70 11.43
C LEU A 5 21.60 66.37 12.85
N PRO A 6 21.33 65.17 13.38
CA PRO A 6 22.34 64.42 14.10
C PRO A 6 22.96 63.32 13.22
N LYS A 7 24.30 63.32 13.23
CA LYS A 7 25.24 62.27 12.79
C LYS A 7 24.99 60.95 13.54
N SER A 8 24.92 59.81 12.84
CA SER A 8 25.99 58.79 12.62
C SER A 8 26.45 58.01 13.85
N THR A 9 26.22 56.68 13.84
CA THR A 9 27.29 55.66 13.88
C THR A 9 26.73 54.24 13.61
N ILE A 10 27.31 53.54 12.63
CA ILE A 10 27.28 52.07 12.38
C ILE A 10 28.52 51.48 13.12
N PRO A 11 28.72 50.15 13.41
CA PRO A 11 27.88 48.93 13.34
C PRO A 11 27.86 48.12 14.67
N LEU A 12 27.02 47.07 14.76
CA LEU A 12 27.43 45.82 15.41
C LEU A 12 26.69 44.62 14.80
N PHE A 13 27.46 43.76 14.16
CA PHE A 13 27.13 42.35 13.93
C PHE A 13 26.70 41.69 15.24
N LEU A 14 25.60 40.93 15.23
CA LEU A 14 25.47 39.61 15.87
C LEU A 14 23.99 39.20 15.96
N GLY A 15 23.72 37.94 15.60
CA GLY A 15 22.61 37.21 16.21
C GLY A 15 21.35 37.08 15.37
N SER A 16 21.40 36.13 14.44
CA SER A 16 20.26 35.30 14.07
C SER A 16 19.30 35.02 15.24
N VAL A 17 18.02 35.38 15.08
CA VAL A 17 16.93 34.64 15.69
C VAL A 17 15.87 34.44 14.61
N PHE A 18 16.02 33.35 13.85
CA PHE A 18 14.88 32.75 13.18
C PHE A 18 13.81 32.51 14.24
N SER A 19 12.67 33.16 14.10
CA SER A 19 11.48 32.86 14.88
C SER A 19 11.03 31.45 14.51
N LEU A 20 11.58 30.47 15.20
CA LEU A 20 11.12 29.10 15.24
C LEU A 20 9.77 29.12 15.95
N PHE A 21 8.69 29.41 15.22
CA PHE A 21 7.38 28.89 15.58
C PHE A 21 7.43 27.38 15.33
N ALA A 22 8.12 26.68 16.22
CA ALA A 22 7.87 25.29 16.47
C ALA A 22 6.44 25.23 16.99
N PHE A 23 5.48 24.99 16.08
CA PHE A 23 4.24 24.36 16.46
C PHE A 23 4.65 23.08 17.19
N LYS A 24 4.64 23.13 18.52
CA LYS A 24 4.43 21.94 19.35
C LYS A 24 3.07 21.42 18.91
N ASN A 25 3.06 20.60 17.86
CA ASN A 25 2.10 19.54 17.75
C ASN A 25 2.28 18.75 19.03
N VAL A 26 1.44 19.07 20.02
CA VAL A 26 1.14 18.16 21.10
C VAL A 26 0.49 16.98 20.40
N CYS A 27 1.32 16.06 19.89
CA CYS A 27 0.90 14.72 19.58
C CYS A 27 0.30 14.22 20.90
N LYS A 28 -1.03 14.29 21.01
CA LYS A 28 -1.74 13.30 21.79
C LYS A 28 -1.19 11.99 21.26
N LYS A 29 -0.37 11.34 22.07
CA LYS A 29 0.15 10.02 21.79
C LYS A 29 -1.09 9.14 21.82
N GLU A 30 -1.78 9.03 20.68
CA GLU A 30 -2.86 8.08 20.53
C GLU A 30 -2.28 6.75 20.97
N VAL A 31 -2.93 6.17 21.97
CA VAL A 31 -2.57 4.85 22.44
C VAL A 31 -2.90 3.92 21.28
N ILE A 32 -1.92 3.68 20.41
CA ILE A 32 -2.08 2.75 19.30
C ILE A 32 -2.42 1.41 19.96
N ASP A 33 -3.57 0.86 19.59
CA ASP A 33 -4.09 -0.41 20.09
C ASP A 33 -2.95 -1.45 20.20
N PRO A 34 -2.71 -2.04 21.39
CA PRO A 34 -1.65 -3.02 21.60
C PRO A 34 -1.67 -4.19 20.60
N GLU A 35 -2.84 -4.56 20.09
CA GLU A 35 -3.00 -5.61 19.08
C GLU A 35 -2.59 -5.12 17.68
N VAL A 36 -2.85 -3.85 17.34
CA VAL A 36 -2.31 -3.22 16.13
C VAL A 36 -0.79 -3.21 16.18
N GLN A 37 -0.21 -2.83 17.33
CA GLN A 37 1.25 -2.90 17.53
C GLN A 37 1.79 -4.32 17.42
N ARG A 38 1.04 -5.33 17.84
CA ARG A 38 1.41 -6.74 17.65
C ARG A 38 1.46 -7.10 16.17
N ASP A 39 0.43 -6.78 15.40
CA ASP A 39 0.37 -7.13 13.97
C ASP A 39 1.47 -6.42 13.17
N ILE A 40 1.77 -5.15 13.49
CA ILE A 40 2.92 -4.42 12.94
C ILE A 40 4.23 -5.12 13.28
N ARG A 41 4.42 -5.57 14.54
CA ARG A 41 5.63 -6.31 14.94
C ARG A 41 5.75 -7.63 14.18
N VAL A 42 4.65 -8.34 13.97
CA VAL A 42 4.63 -9.58 13.16
C VAL A 42 5.10 -9.29 11.73
N LEU A 43 4.53 -8.27 11.06
CA LEU A 43 4.96 -7.88 9.72
C LEU A 43 6.43 -7.47 9.68
N LYS A 44 6.91 -6.67 10.64
CA LYS A 44 8.32 -6.30 10.77
C LYS A 44 9.21 -7.54 10.89
N SER A 45 8.86 -8.48 11.76
CA SER A 45 9.60 -9.74 11.93
C SER A 45 9.61 -10.56 10.64
N HIS A 46 8.46 -10.72 9.99
CA HIS A 46 8.36 -11.49 8.76
C HIS A 46 9.13 -10.87 7.60
N SER A 47 9.29 -9.54 7.57
CA SER A 47 10.12 -8.86 6.56
C SER A 47 11.61 -9.27 6.56
N PHE A 48 12.07 -9.96 7.63
CA PHE A 48 13.41 -10.54 7.72
C PHE A 48 13.41 -12.08 7.69
N ALA A 49 12.28 -12.73 7.99
CA ALA A 49 12.19 -14.18 8.09
C ALA A 49 11.76 -14.86 6.79
N VAL A 50 11.04 -14.16 5.91
CA VAL A 50 10.62 -14.71 4.61
C VAL A 50 11.85 -14.99 3.74
N SER A 51 11.93 -16.18 3.17
CA SER A 51 13.02 -16.54 2.25
C SER A 51 12.84 -15.95 0.85
N ASN A 52 11.61 -15.54 0.49
CA ASN A 52 11.33 -14.87 -0.76
C ASN A 52 11.74 -13.38 -0.65
N PRO A 53 12.75 -12.92 -1.41
CA PRO A 53 13.22 -11.54 -1.33
C PRO A 53 12.16 -10.53 -1.80
N TYR A 54 11.32 -10.87 -2.76
CA TYR A 54 10.27 -9.97 -3.27
C TYR A 54 9.15 -9.80 -2.26
N LEU A 55 8.78 -10.85 -1.54
CA LEU A 55 7.83 -10.73 -0.43
C LEU A 55 8.42 -9.87 0.71
N ALA A 56 9.71 -10.04 1.03
CA ALA A 56 10.37 -9.18 2.02
C ALA A 56 10.31 -7.70 1.61
N ILE A 57 10.59 -7.41 0.34
CA ILE A 57 10.50 -6.06 -0.22
C ILE A 57 9.07 -5.52 -0.13
N ALA A 58 8.07 -6.32 -0.53
CA ALA A 58 6.67 -5.91 -0.48
C ALA A 58 6.19 -5.57 0.94
N ILE A 59 6.59 -6.38 1.94
CA ILE A 59 6.25 -6.11 3.35
C ILE A 59 6.94 -4.81 3.82
N LYS A 60 8.21 -4.60 3.46
CA LYS A 60 8.95 -3.36 3.84
C LYS A 60 8.35 -2.13 3.19
N ASP A 61 7.96 -2.24 1.92
CA ASP A 61 7.29 -1.18 1.17
C ASP A 61 5.95 -0.82 1.81
N ALA A 62 5.12 -1.82 2.16
CA ALA A 62 3.86 -1.60 2.88
C ALA A 62 4.09 -0.88 4.23
N LEU A 63 5.12 -1.27 4.98
CA LEU A 63 5.44 -0.69 6.28
C LEU A 63 6.09 0.71 6.20
N ARG A 64 6.57 1.12 5.02
CA ARG A 64 7.32 2.38 4.84
C ARG A 64 6.51 3.60 5.24
N ASN A 65 5.23 3.61 4.87
CA ASN A 65 4.33 4.75 5.04
C ASN A 65 3.41 4.61 6.26
N ILE A 66 3.73 3.72 7.19
CA ILE A 66 2.86 3.44 8.34
C ILE A 66 2.68 4.65 9.25
N GLU A 67 3.65 5.57 9.27
CA GLU A 67 3.56 6.83 10.02
C GLU A 67 2.51 7.80 9.48
N LEU A 68 2.08 7.64 8.23
CA LEU A 68 0.96 8.41 7.66
C LEU A 68 -0.40 7.84 8.11
N VAL A 69 -0.44 6.65 8.70
CA VAL A 69 -1.67 6.04 9.20
C VAL A 69 -1.99 6.61 10.57
N THR A 70 -2.93 7.55 10.61
CA THR A 70 -3.33 8.30 11.80
C THR A 70 -4.42 7.61 12.60
N SER A 71 -5.11 6.62 12.04
CA SER A 71 -6.09 5.82 12.81
C SER A 71 -6.08 4.39 12.28
N LEU A 72 -6.01 3.44 13.20
CA LEU A 72 -6.06 2.00 12.95
C LEU A 72 -7.19 1.42 13.79
N ASN A 73 -8.34 1.23 13.15
CA ASN A 73 -9.51 0.69 13.80
C ASN A 73 -9.66 -0.78 13.40
N ARG A 74 -9.90 -1.62 14.39
CA ARG A 74 -10.31 -2.99 14.13
C ARG A 74 -11.81 -3.00 13.98
N GLU A 75 -12.27 -3.33 12.79
CA GLU A 75 -13.69 -3.46 12.52
C GLU A 75 -14.10 -4.92 12.69
N ASP A 76 -15.27 -5.15 13.29
CA ASP A 76 -15.92 -6.47 13.38
C ASP A 76 -16.64 -6.79 12.05
N THR A 77 -16.04 -6.40 10.93
CA THR A 77 -16.70 -6.40 9.63
C THR A 77 -16.43 -7.70 8.89
N ARG A 78 -17.54 -8.37 8.57
CA ARG A 78 -17.62 -9.41 7.53
C ARG A 78 -17.30 -8.86 6.11
N GLN A 79 -17.02 -7.55 5.97
CA GLN A 79 -16.91 -6.82 4.71
C GLN A 79 -15.47 -6.55 4.24
N GLY A 80 -14.45 -7.03 4.94
CA GLY A 80 -13.06 -6.75 4.58
C GLY A 80 -12.56 -5.43 5.18
N GLY A 81 -11.26 -5.17 5.07
CA GLY A 81 -10.68 -3.93 5.58
C GLY A 81 -11.09 -2.71 4.75
N SER A 82 -10.65 -1.53 5.19
CA SER A 82 -10.91 -0.26 4.55
C SER A 82 -9.70 0.65 4.68
N THR A 83 -9.37 1.38 3.62
CA THR A 83 -8.32 2.40 3.64
C THR A 83 -8.89 3.70 3.12
N ILE A 84 -8.91 4.72 3.97
CA ILE A 84 -9.40 6.07 3.63
C ILE A 84 -8.21 7.02 3.65
N CYS A 85 -7.99 7.75 2.55
CA CYS A 85 -6.97 8.78 2.46
C CYS A 85 -7.55 10.18 2.68
N LYS A 86 -6.88 10.98 3.50
CA LYS A 86 -7.07 12.43 3.63
C LYS A 86 -5.96 13.14 2.88
N TYR A 87 -6.35 14.09 2.06
CA TYR A 87 -5.45 14.89 1.23
C TYR A 87 -5.28 16.29 1.79
N ASP A 88 -4.13 16.88 1.53
CA ASP A 88 -3.98 18.31 1.62
C ASP A 88 -4.77 18.95 0.46
N THR A 89 -5.76 19.78 0.78
CA THR A 89 -6.69 20.33 -0.21
C THR A 89 -6.06 21.44 -1.06
N GLU A 90 -4.93 22.02 -0.63
CA GLU A 90 -4.24 23.08 -1.37
C GLU A 90 -3.33 22.50 -2.45
N ILE A 91 -2.56 21.47 -2.10
CA ILE A 91 -1.55 20.87 -2.99
C ILE A 91 -1.96 19.52 -3.58
N GLY A 92 -3.05 18.92 -3.08
CA GLY A 92 -3.62 17.67 -3.57
C GLY A 92 -2.83 16.41 -3.23
N LEU A 93 -1.81 16.51 -2.37
CA LEU A 93 -1.00 15.37 -1.94
C LEU A 93 -1.64 14.63 -0.76
N PRO A 94 -1.50 13.29 -0.68
CA PRO A 94 -1.91 12.55 0.51
C PRO A 94 -1.26 13.10 1.78
N LYS A 95 -2.05 13.26 2.83
CA LYS A 95 -1.62 13.79 4.13
C LYS A 95 -1.68 12.75 5.24
N SER A 96 -2.76 11.98 5.30
CA SER A 96 -2.91 10.91 6.29
C SER A 96 -3.89 9.83 5.85
N TYR A 97 -3.86 8.71 6.54
CA TYR A 97 -4.71 7.56 6.28
C TYR A 97 -5.44 7.10 7.54
N THR A 98 -6.64 6.58 7.35
CA THR A 98 -7.37 5.77 8.34
C THR A 98 -7.54 4.37 7.77
N ILE A 99 -7.21 3.36 8.56
CA ILE A 99 -7.30 1.97 8.17
C ILE A 99 -8.26 1.23 9.10
N GLY A 100 -9.28 0.59 8.51
CA GLY A 100 -10.08 -0.47 9.13
C GLY A 100 -9.53 -1.83 8.72
N TYR A 101 -9.31 -2.77 9.64
CA TYR A 101 -8.93 -4.14 9.24
C TYR A 101 -9.41 -5.22 10.22
N SER A 102 -9.49 -6.46 9.72
CA SER A 102 -9.97 -7.60 10.51
C SER A 102 -9.08 -7.87 11.73
N LYS A 103 -9.74 -8.09 12.87
CA LYS A 103 -9.13 -8.46 14.15
C LYS A 103 -8.12 -9.60 14.00
N ASN A 104 -6.91 -9.37 14.50
CA ASN A 104 -5.80 -10.34 14.59
C ASN A 104 -5.25 -10.87 13.26
N SER A 105 -5.38 -10.09 12.18
CA SER A 105 -4.89 -10.48 10.87
C SER A 105 -3.79 -9.54 10.37
N ALA A 106 -2.53 -9.91 10.61
CA ALA A 106 -1.38 -9.25 9.98
C ALA A 106 -1.49 -9.27 8.44
N GLY A 107 -2.11 -10.30 7.86
CA GLY A 107 -2.34 -10.37 6.41
C GLY A 107 -3.40 -9.38 5.92
N THR A 108 -4.41 -9.06 6.73
CA THR A 108 -5.38 -8.00 6.37
C THR A 108 -4.76 -6.63 6.59
N LEU A 109 -4.00 -6.41 7.68
CA LEU A 109 -3.25 -5.17 7.84
C LEU A 109 -2.29 -4.94 6.66
N LEU A 110 -1.58 -5.98 6.21
CA LEU A 110 -0.70 -5.90 5.05
C LEU A 110 -1.47 -5.51 3.79
N HIS A 111 -2.65 -6.08 3.55
CA HIS A 111 -3.52 -5.73 2.43
C HIS A 111 -3.82 -4.21 2.42
N GLU A 112 -4.27 -3.67 3.55
CA GLU A 112 -4.60 -2.24 3.67
C GLU A 112 -3.37 -1.32 3.54
N LEU A 113 -2.23 -1.73 4.11
CA LEU A 113 -0.98 -0.97 3.96
C LEU A 113 -0.48 -0.93 2.51
N ILE A 114 -0.84 -1.91 1.67
CA ILE A 114 -0.54 -1.86 0.24
C ILE A 114 -1.40 -0.82 -0.48
N HIS A 115 -2.67 -0.61 -0.10
CA HIS A 115 -3.46 0.53 -0.61
C HIS A 115 -2.76 1.87 -0.33
N VAL A 116 -2.21 2.03 0.88
CA VAL A 116 -1.40 3.21 1.23
C VAL A 116 -0.17 3.33 0.32
N SER A 117 0.60 2.24 0.16
CA SER A 117 1.79 2.24 -0.70
C SER A 117 1.46 2.58 -2.16
N VAL A 118 0.41 1.98 -2.73
CA VAL A 118 -0.07 2.25 -4.10
C VAL A 118 -0.35 3.75 -4.26
N ASN A 119 -1.14 4.32 -3.35
CA ASN A 119 -1.56 5.71 -3.43
C ASN A 119 -0.38 6.68 -3.27
N GLN A 120 0.60 6.36 -2.42
CA GLN A 120 1.83 7.14 -2.25
C GLN A 120 2.74 7.09 -3.48
N ASN A 121 2.88 5.93 -4.11
CA ASN A 121 3.80 5.74 -5.22
C ASN A 121 3.24 6.25 -6.55
N LEU A 122 1.92 6.15 -6.75
CA LEU A 122 1.29 6.45 -8.03
C LEU A 122 0.53 7.78 -8.02
N LEU A 123 0.00 8.21 -6.87
CA LEU A 123 -0.83 9.42 -6.73
C LEU A 123 -2.08 9.42 -7.63
N GLN A 124 -2.70 8.25 -7.78
CA GLN A 124 -3.82 8.02 -8.70
C GLN A 124 -5.05 7.43 -8.01
N ASP A 125 -5.41 7.92 -6.83
CA ASP A 125 -6.65 7.48 -6.16
C ASP A 125 -6.68 5.95 -5.94
N PHE A 126 -5.58 5.35 -5.45
CA PHE A 126 -5.46 3.89 -5.27
C PHE A 126 -5.44 3.03 -6.55
N VAL A 127 -5.34 3.61 -7.75
CA VAL A 127 -5.16 2.81 -8.98
C VAL A 127 -3.77 2.15 -9.00
N ASN A 128 -3.75 0.83 -9.07
CA ASN A 128 -2.60 -0.10 -8.91
C ASN A 128 -1.56 -0.08 -10.04
N TYR A 129 -1.72 0.77 -11.03
CA TYR A 129 -0.80 0.87 -12.16
C TYR A 129 -0.73 2.29 -12.68
N LYS A 130 0.43 2.66 -13.21
CA LYS A 130 0.59 3.98 -13.81
C LYS A 130 -0.21 4.05 -15.11
N SER A 131 -1.27 4.85 -15.12
CA SER A 131 -2.09 5.02 -16.31
C SER A 131 -1.57 6.21 -17.12
N PRO A 132 -1.44 6.09 -18.45
CA PRO A 132 -0.85 7.13 -19.29
C PRO A 132 -1.78 8.31 -19.57
N ILE A 133 -2.89 8.47 -18.85
CA ILE A 133 -3.93 9.44 -19.20
C ILE A 133 -3.38 10.85 -19.19
N LYS A 134 -3.17 11.34 -20.43
CA LYS A 134 -2.67 12.66 -20.77
C LYS A 134 -3.77 13.73 -20.77
N ASP A 135 -5.04 13.31 -20.79
CA ASP A 135 -6.16 14.23 -20.97
C ASP A 135 -6.91 14.46 -19.66
N ASN A 136 -6.43 15.49 -18.95
CA ASN A 136 -7.12 16.26 -17.91
C ASN A 136 -7.81 15.43 -16.80
N PRO A 137 -7.11 15.09 -15.70
CA PRO A 137 -7.73 14.38 -14.59
C PRO A 137 -8.88 15.21 -14.04
N VAL A 138 -10.06 14.59 -13.87
CA VAL A 138 -11.23 15.21 -13.23
C VAL A 138 -10.75 15.93 -11.97
N VAL A 139 -10.83 17.26 -11.93
CA VAL A 139 -10.25 18.10 -10.86
C VAL A 139 -10.63 17.53 -9.49
N PRO A 140 -9.67 17.32 -8.57
CA PRO A 140 -9.98 16.69 -7.31
C PRO A 140 -10.90 17.60 -6.49
N GLN A 141 -11.91 16.99 -5.88
CA GLN A 141 -12.87 17.67 -5.01
C GLN A 141 -12.78 17.05 -3.62
N TYR A 142 -12.77 17.90 -2.60
CA TYR A 142 -12.54 17.48 -1.22
C TYR A 142 -13.70 17.92 -0.33
N VAL A 143 -14.02 17.10 0.67
CA VAL A 143 -14.70 17.59 1.87
C VAL A 143 -13.73 18.37 2.75
N ALA A 144 -14.25 19.16 3.69
CA ALA A 144 -13.47 20.02 4.57
C ALA A 144 -12.38 19.28 5.39
N ASP A 145 -12.54 17.98 5.63
CA ASP A 145 -11.58 17.16 6.36
C ASP A 145 -10.55 16.45 5.46
N GLY A 146 -10.53 16.78 4.16
CA GLY A 146 -9.55 16.34 3.18
C GLY A 146 -9.88 15.01 2.47
N VAL A 147 -10.99 14.34 2.79
CA VAL A 147 -11.42 13.15 2.03
C VAL A 147 -11.87 13.57 0.63
N ARG A 148 -11.61 12.72 -0.36
CA ARG A 148 -11.95 13.02 -1.75
C ARG A 148 -13.40 12.65 -2.07
N LEU A 149 -14.17 13.61 -2.58
CA LEU A 149 -15.58 13.44 -2.94
C LEU A 149 -15.77 12.69 -4.26
N ASN A 150 -14.86 12.89 -5.20
CA ASN A 150 -14.96 12.35 -6.56
C ASN A 150 -13.91 11.26 -6.85
N GLU A 151 -13.46 10.55 -5.81
CA GLU A 151 -12.47 9.47 -5.92
C GLU A 151 -12.86 8.42 -6.97
N ASN A 152 -14.07 7.85 -6.86
CA ASN A 152 -14.54 6.82 -7.79
C ASN A 152 -14.57 7.30 -9.25
N LEU A 153 -14.99 8.55 -9.49
CA LEU A 153 -15.01 9.14 -10.82
C LEU A 153 -13.59 9.32 -11.36
N ARG A 154 -12.64 9.70 -10.49
CA ARG A 154 -11.23 9.81 -10.85
C ARG A 154 -10.64 8.43 -11.12
N GLN A 155 -10.80 7.45 -10.23
CA GLN A 155 -10.37 6.06 -10.45
C GLN A 155 -10.86 5.54 -11.80
N ALA A 156 -12.15 5.68 -12.08
CA ALA A 156 -12.75 5.24 -13.34
C ALA A 156 -12.13 5.91 -14.57
N LYS A 157 -11.63 7.14 -14.43
CA LYS A 157 -10.85 7.78 -15.50
C LYS A 157 -9.52 7.12 -15.65
N TRP A 158 -8.75 6.92 -14.58
CA TRP A 158 -7.40 6.31 -14.62
C TRP A 158 -7.40 4.82 -14.99
N MET A 159 -8.55 4.15 -14.95
CA MET A 159 -8.67 2.76 -15.38
C MET A 159 -8.22 2.57 -16.83
N ASP A 160 -7.34 1.61 -17.03
CA ASP A 160 -6.94 1.09 -18.32
C ASP A 160 -7.57 -0.32 -18.49
N PRO A 161 -8.49 -0.51 -19.46
CA PRO A 161 -9.13 -1.79 -19.72
C PRO A 161 -8.14 -2.92 -20.05
N THR A 162 -7.06 -2.64 -20.76
CA THR A 162 -6.05 -3.64 -21.12
C THR A 162 -5.31 -4.12 -19.88
N GLU A 163 -4.91 -3.18 -19.02
CA GLU A 163 -4.27 -3.48 -17.74
C GLU A 163 -5.22 -4.22 -16.78
N ASN A 164 -6.52 -3.90 -16.78
CA ASN A 164 -7.52 -4.62 -16.01
C ASN A 164 -7.70 -6.07 -16.50
N THR A 165 -7.81 -6.28 -17.80
CA THR A 165 -7.93 -7.62 -18.40
C THR A 165 -6.72 -8.48 -18.03
N LYS A 166 -5.49 -7.95 -18.19
CA LYS A 166 -4.26 -8.65 -17.82
C LYS A 166 -4.27 -9.12 -16.36
N ARG A 167 -4.69 -8.25 -15.43
CA ARG A 167 -4.77 -8.57 -13.99
C ARG A 167 -5.83 -9.62 -13.69
N THR A 168 -7.00 -9.52 -14.34
CA THR A 168 -8.06 -10.51 -14.19
C THR A 168 -7.63 -11.88 -14.72
N GLU A 169 -6.98 -11.95 -15.89
CA GLU A 169 -6.43 -13.19 -16.44
C GLU A 169 -5.39 -13.82 -15.50
N GLN A 170 -4.54 -12.99 -14.90
CA GLN A 170 -3.56 -13.44 -13.89
C GLN A 170 -4.24 -14.04 -12.64
N MET A 171 -5.33 -13.42 -12.16
CA MET A 171 -6.14 -13.97 -11.05
C MET A 171 -6.82 -15.29 -11.44
N GLN A 172 -7.37 -15.39 -12.64
CA GLN A 172 -7.98 -16.62 -13.15
C GLN A 172 -6.95 -17.76 -13.24
N LYS A 173 -5.73 -17.46 -13.68
CA LYS A 173 -4.64 -18.45 -13.73
C LYS A 173 -4.26 -18.97 -12.34
N ILE A 174 -4.20 -18.09 -11.33
CA ILE A 174 -3.98 -18.49 -9.94
C ILE A 174 -5.12 -19.41 -9.45
N VAL A 175 -6.37 -19.10 -9.78
CA VAL A 175 -7.53 -19.95 -9.45
C VAL A 175 -7.39 -21.33 -10.10
N SER A 176 -7.09 -21.41 -11.39
CA SER A 176 -6.92 -22.69 -12.10
C SER A 176 -5.80 -23.55 -11.49
N LEU A 177 -4.68 -22.94 -11.11
CA LEU A 177 -3.58 -23.64 -10.43
C LEU A 177 -3.98 -24.11 -9.02
N THR A 178 -4.80 -23.32 -8.32
CA THR A 178 -5.33 -23.68 -6.99
C THR A 178 -6.23 -24.91 -7.06
N ASP A 179 -7.06 -25.03 -8.09
CA ASP A 179 -7.98 -26.16 -8.25
C ASP A 179 -7.23 -27.50 -8.33
N VAL A 180 -6.10 -27.53 -9.06
CA VAL A 180 -5.28 -28.74 -9.25
C VAL A 180 -4.32 -29.06 -8.11
N CYS A 181 -4.18 -28.20 -7.10
CA CYS A 181 -3.34 -28.46 -5.92
C CYS A 181 -3.95 -29.59 -5.08
N THR A 182 -3.25 -30.68 -4.81
CA THR A 182 -3.82 -31.81 -4.04
C THR A 182 -3.46 -31.76 -2.55
N LYS A 183 -2.41 -31.03 -2.19
CA LYS A 183 -1.93 -30.90 -0.80
C LYS A 183 -2.49 -29.70 -0.06
N LEU A 184 -3.13 -28.77 -0.76
CA LEU A 184 -3.80 -27.64 -0.12
C LEU A 184 -5.13 -28.09 0.48
N LYS A 185 -5.35 -27.73 1.75
CA LYS A 185 -6.61 -27.98 2.42
C LYS A 185 -7.77 -27.23 1.73
N PRO A 186 -9.01 -27.75 1.76
CA PRO A 186 -10.15 -27.11 1.10
C PRO A 186 -10.37 -25.66 1.50
N GLU A 187 -10.20 -25.31 2.78
CA GLU A 187 -10.34 -23.95 3.30
C GLU A 187 -9.27 -22.99 2.75
N VAL A 188 -8.06 -23.48 2.50
CA VAL A 188 -6.96 -22.71 1.90
C VAL A 188 -7.28 -22.43 0.44
N LYS A 189 -7.77 -23.42 -0.30
CA LYS A 189 -8.22 -23.23 -1.68
C LYS A 189 -9.38 -22.23 -1.76
N ALA A 190 -10.37 -22.38 -0.88
CA ALA A 190 -11.51 -21.47 -0.82
C ALA A 190 -11.06 -20.03 -0.55
N TYR A 191 -10.14 -19.82 0.38
CA TYR A 191 -9.56 -18.51 0.66
C TYR A 191 -8.86 -17.90 -0.56
N ILE A 192 -8.00 -18.66 -1.24
CA ILE A 192 -7.30 -18.15 -2.44
C ILE A 192 -8.31 -17.76 -3.53
N LYS A 193 -9.30 -18.61 -3.77
CA LYS A 193 -10.34 -18.37 -4.78
C LYS A 193 -11.21 -17.16 -4.45
N ASP A 194 -11.59 -16.99 -3.19
CA ASP A 194 -12.31 -15.81 -2.70
C ASP A 194 -11.52 -14.52 -2.98
N LYS A 195 -10.23 -14.50 -2.62
CA LYS A 195 -9.37 -13.33 -2.86
C LYS A 195 -9.16 -13.03 -4.33
N CYS A 196 -8.93 -14.04 -5.16
CA CYS A 196 -8.84 -13.85 -6.61
C CYS A 196 -10.16 -13.33 -7.20
N SER A 197 -11.32 -13.80 -6.72
CA SER A 197 -12.62 -13.29 -7.16
C SER A 197 -12.81 -11.84 -6.77
N TYR A 198 -12.46 -11.48 -5.52
CA TYR A 198 -12.54 -10.11 -5.02
C TYR A 198 -11.68 -9.16 -5.87
N ALA A 199 -10.42 -9.53 -6.12
CA ALA A 199 -9.52 -8.76 -6.98
C ALA A 199 -10.04 -8.61 -8.42
N SER A 200 -10.72 -9.62 -8.95
CA SER A 200 -11.25 -9.61 -10.32
C SER A 200 -12.45 -8.68 -10.49
N ILE A 201 -13.14 -8.30 -9.41
CA ILE A 201 -14.26 -7.33 -9.47
C ILE A 201 -13.71 -5.92 -9.74
N ASN A 202 -12.65 -5.53 -9.02
CA ASN A 202 -12.01 -4.21 -9.13
C ASN A 202 -10.48 -4.35 -9.27
N PRO A 203 -9.96 -4.89 -10.39
CA PRO A 203 -8.52 -5.20 -10.53
C PRO A 203 -7.63 -3.97 -10.45
N HIS A 204 -8.14 -2.82 -10.88
CA HIS A 204 -7.46 -1.53 -10.77
C HIS A 204 -7.21 -1.08 -9.32
N ILE A 205 -7.96 -1.57 -8.33
CA ILE A 205 -7.82 -1.20 -6.90
C ILE A 205 -7.31 -2.38 -6.07
N GLU A 206 -7.79 -3.60 -6.34
CA GLU A 206 -7.60 -4.73 -5.42
C GLU A 206 -6.52 -5.74 -5.84
N TYR A 207 -5.96 -5.61 -7.05
CA TYR A 207 -4.94 -6.54 -7.53
C TYR A 207 -3.67 -6.51 -6.68
N SER A 208 -3.08 -5.33 -6.45
CA SER A 208 -1.81 -5.20 -5.72
C SER A 208 -1.93 -5.71 -4.28
N THR A 209 -2.99 -5.30 -3.59
CA THR A 209 -3.28 -5.72 -2.22
C THR A 209 -3.49 -7.23 -2.13
N THR A 210 -4.22 -7.80 -3.09
CA THR A 210 -4.50 -9.24 -3.15
C THR A 210 -3.27 -10.08 -3.46
N VAL A 211 -2.46 -9.71 -4.44
CA VAL A 211 -1.25 -10.47 -4.80
C VAL A 211 -0.27 -10.54 -3.63
N VAL A 212 -0.03 -9.40 -2.96
CA VAL A 212 0.84 -9.35 -1.78
C VAL A 212 0.25 -10.18 -0.65
N GLN A 213 -1.06 -10.09 -0.41
CA GLN A 213 -1.74 -10.88 0.61
C GLN A 213 -1.68 -12.39 0.33
N LEU A 214 -1.84 -12.82 -0.93
CA LEU A 214 -1.72 -14.21 -1.35
C LEU A 214 -0.28 -14.72 -1.18
N ALA A 215 0.73 -13.94 -1.59
CA ALA A 215 2.13 -14.29 -1.40
C ALA A 215 2.47 -14.46 0.09
N TYR A 216 2.01 -13.52 0.92
CA TYR A 216 2.16 -13.61 2.37
C TYR A 216 1.44 -14.82 2.96
N TYR A 217 0.23 -15.12 2.50
CA TYR A 217 -0.53 -16.28 2.95
C TYR A 217 0.16 -17.59 2.58
N MET A 218 0.69 -17.72 1.36
CA MET A 218 1.48 -18.88 0.93
C MET A 218 2.73 -19.08 1.80
N PHE A 219 3.41 -17.99 2.17
CA PHE A 219 4.50 -18.04 3.14
C PHE A 219 4.04 -18.60 4.50
N LEU A 220 2.90 -18.15 5.03
CA LEU A 220 2.35 -18.68 6.28
C LEU A 220 1.96 -20.16 6.20
N GLN A 221 1.61 -20.65 5.00
CA GLN A 221 1.38 -22.07 4.74
C GLN A 221 2.68 -22.88 4.54
N GLY A 222 3.86 -22.25 4.64
CA GLY A 222 5.16 -22.91 4.52
C GLY A 222 5.68 -23.06 3.08
N PHE A 223 5.15 -22.30 2.13
CA PHE A 223 5.60 -22.31 0.74
C PHE A 223 6.69 -21.25 0.45
N PRO A 224 7.62 -21.52 -0.49
CA PRO A 224 7.73 -22.76 -1.26
C PRO A 224 8.23 -23.90 -0.37
N VAL A 225 7.76 -25.13 -0.62
CA VAL A 225 8.20 -26.28 0.16
C VAL A 225 9.65 -26.59 -0.22
N LYS A 226 10.56 -26.39 0.73
CA LYS A 226 11.99 -26.71 0.55
C LYS A 226 12.13 -28.19 0.21
N ASN A 227 12.93 -28.50 -0.82
CA ASN A 227 13.19 -29.85 -1.32
C ASN A 227 11.97 -30.59 -1.90
N ALA A 228 10.87 -29.91 -2.19
CA ALA A 228 9.78 -30.53 -2.95
C ALA A 228 10.24 -30.86 -4.39
N PRO A 229 9.67 -31.90 -5.02
CA PRO A 229 9.91 -32.19 -6.43
C PRO A 229 9.70 -30.95 -7.30
N VAL A 230 10.52 -30.82 -8.35
CA VAL A 230 10.32 -29.81 -9.38
C VAL A 230 8.92 -30.00 -9.99
N ASN A 231 8.16 -28.93 -10.18
CA ASN A 231 6.83 -28.91 -10.81
C ASN A 231 5.66 -29.56 -10.05
N THR A 232 5.65 -29.60 -8.71
CA THR A 232 4.39 -29.92 -8.02
C THR A 232 3.34 -28.83 -8.25
N PRO A 233 2.03 -29.17 -8.29
CA PRO A 233 0.95 -28.19 -8.43
C PRO A 233 1.05 -27.00 -7.47
N GLU A 234 1.39 -27.25 -6.21
CA GLU A 234 1.51 -26.18 -5.19
C GLU A 234 2.71 -25.26 -5.42
N ASN A 235 3.81 -25.82 -5.93
CA ASN A 235 4.97 -25.01 -6.31
C ASN A 235 4.68 -24.19 -7.57
N ASN A 236 3.93 -24.74 -8.53
CA ASN A 236 3.48 -24.00 -9.71
C ASN A 236 2.56 -22.84 -9.33
N LEU A 237 1.62 -23.07 -8.39
CA LEU A 237 0.78 -22.02 -7.81
C LEU A 237 1.64 -20.93 -7.13
N TYR A 238 2.60 -21.34 -6.28
CA TYR A 238 3.50 -20.41 -5.63
C TYR A 238 4.31 -19.58 -6.64
N VAL A 239 4.87 -20.20 -7.68
CA VAL A 239 5.62 -19.53 -8.74
C VAL A 239 4.74 -18.52 -9.48
N GLU A 240 3.47 -18.84 -9.73
CA GLU A 240 2.56 -17.92 -10.40
C GLU A 240 2.23 -16.70 -9.53
N ILE A 241 2.02 -16.90 -8.22
CA ILE A 241 1.82 -15.82 -7.26
C ILE A 241 3.09 -14.96 -7.14
N ASP A 242 4.27 -15.57 -7.12
CA ASP A 242 5.55 -14.86 -7.03
C ASP A 242 5.82 -14.03 -8.30
N LYS A 243 5.52 -14.59 -9.48
CA LYS A 243 5.58 -13.84 -10.74
C LYS A 243 4.64 -12.63 -10.70
N ALA A 244 3.40 -12.82 -10.28
CA ALA A 244 2.43 -11.73 -10.13
C ALA A 244 2.93 -10.64 -9.17
N LEU A 245 3.58 -11.04 -8.06
CA LEU A 245 4.16 -10.13 -7.08
C LEU A 245 5.31 -9.31 -7.67
N ILE A 246 6.21 -9.94 -8.42
CA ILE A 246 7.32 -9.25 -9.08
C ILE A 246 6.79 -8.24 -10.11
N GLU A 247 5.79 -8.61 -10.90
CA GLU A 247 5.16 -7.71 -11.86
C GLU A 247 4.47 -6.52 -11.16
N ASP A 248 3.79 -6.77 -10.04
CA ASP A 248 3.18 -5.73 -9.21
C ASP A 248 4.22 -4.74 -8.67
N LEU A 249 5.30 -5.25 -8.06
CA LEU A 249 6.37 -4.41 -7.51
C LEU A 249 7.03 -3.55 -8.59
N LYS A 250 7.16 -4.05 -9.82
CA LYS A 250 7.62 -3.26 -10.97
C LYS A 250 6.60 -2.20 -11.38
N ALA A 251 5.32 -2.56 -11.48
CA ALA A 251 4.26 -1.63 -11.88
C ALA A 251 4.10 -0.45 -10.89
N ARG A 252 4.38 -0.69 -9.61
CA ARG A 252 4.37 0.33 -8.54
C ARG A 252 5.71 1.06 -8.36
N ASN A 253 6.72 0.78 -9.19
CA ASN A 253 8.08 1.33 -9.10
C ASN A 253 8.80 1.04 -7.76
N VAL A 254 8.46 -0.06 -7.09
CA VAL A 254 9.11 -0.49 -5.84
C VAL A 254 10.44 -1.18 -6.13
N ILE A 255 10.51 -1.92 -7.24
CA ILE A 255 11.74 -2.53 -7.75
C ILE A 255 11.99 -2.11 -9.20
N SER A 256 13.26 -2.07 -9.60
CA SER A 256 13.63 -1.70 -10.97
C SER A 256 13.16 -2.75 -11.98
N THR A 257 12.74 -2.30 -13.17
CA THR A 257 12.46 -3.16 -14.32
C THR A 257 13.71 -3.85 -14.86
N THR A 258 14.91 -3.36 -14.52
CA THR A 258 16.22 -3.89 -14.95
C THR A 258 16.89 -4.84 -13.94
N CYS A 259 16.30 -5.07 -12.77
CA CYS A 259 16.89 -5.99 -11.81
C CYS A 259 16.56 -7.45 -12.15
N SER A 260 17.50 -8.11 -12.82
CA SER A 260 17.71 -9.55 -12.62
C SER A 260 18.48 -9.69 -11.32
N LEU A 261 17.87 -10.30 -10.29
CA LEU A 261 18.64 -10.75 -9.13
C LEU A 261 19.52 -11.92 -9.61
N ASN A 262 20.83 -11.69 -9.66
CA ASN A 262 21.84 -12.74 -9.87
C ASN A 262 21.89 -13.68 -8.65
#